data_AF-A0A8J7W7D8-F1
#
_entry.id   AF-A0A8J7W7D8-F1
#
_cell.length_a   1.000
_cell.length_b   1.000
_cell.length_c   1.000
_cell.angle_alpha   90.00
_cell.angle_beta   90.00
_cell.angle_gamma   90.00
#
_symmetry.space_group_name_H-M   'P 1'
#
loop_
_entity.id
_entity.type
_entity.pdbx_description
1 polymer ?
#
loop_
_entity_poly.entity_id
_entity_poly.type
_entity_poly.pdbx_seq_one_letter_code
_entity_poly.pdbx_strand_id
1 'polypeptide(L)'
;MKNESTAGLMKIGELAKATGTNVSTIKFYVKEGLIQAACKTGPNMAYYHADCIARVQLIKSLQKERYYPLSVIKHMLDTSNPNHMELELLDAISKVDYKSSSKTFSPSEAIKMTRLSKDHITVLDEKKLLKPEFSGKKLRYTEADLQVMLLIRRRMDASIPFSESVASFEIYEQALKHAAKADVDLFINRALLASAPSTEDAVRMICVSDETLDLFVSLKRKEWNREFGSERIGDLDRYSSNLTAMLQSISKSLEELEYKEPAKQCRDAILYCPEGTGPVAAALKYYHLVITSTSGSLAKSIAICGQAHTYFTSLDFEKSEGIDSLLLYSLHLGWLFLAPSLLDCTEEAKKSADSFNSYASDCIGTKSESYTQQILSAITRIGGIS
;
A
#
# COMPACT_ATOMS: atom_id res chain seq x y z
N MET A 1 51.94 11.22 46.09
CA MET A 1 50.83 10.43 46.63
C MET A 1 50.00 9.91 45.46
N LYS A 2 50.17 8.63 45.07
CA LYS A 2 49.28 7.97 44.12
C LYS A 2 47.98 7.66 44.87
N ASN A 3 46.84 8.17 44.40
CA ASN A 3 45.53 7.90 45.02
C ASN A 3 45.25 6.40 44.99
N GLU A 4 45.36 5.74 46.16
CA GLU A 4 44.99 4.33 46.37
C GLU A 4 43.52 4.05 46.00
N SER A 5 42.67 5.10 45.92
CA SER A 5 41.25 5.00 45.54
C SER A 5 40.98 4.76 44.05
N THR A 6 42.01 4.72 43.19
CA THR A 6 41.85 4.51 41.73
C THR A 6 42.66 3.33 41.18
N ALA A 7 43.34 2.58 42.04
CA ALA A 7 44.12 1.41 41.63
C ALA A 7 43.19 0.33 41.07
N GLY A 8 43.34 -0.01 39.78
CA GLY A 8 42.53 -1.03 39.09
C GLY A 8 41.26 -0.50 38.39
N LEU A 9 40.99 0.81 38.45
CA LEU A 9 39.88 1.43 37.72
C LEU A 9 40.31 2.00 36.37
N MET A 10 39.43 1.94 35.39
CA MET A 10 39.68 2.34 34.01
C MET A 10 39.02 3.68 33.68
N LYS A 11 39.69 4.51 32.88
CA LYS A 11 39.06 5.69 32.28
C LYS A 11 38.11 5.26 31.15
N ILE A 12 37.15 6.12 30.82
CA ILE A 12 36.16 5.82 29.75
C ILE A 12 36.80 5.45 28.41
N GLY A 13 37.94 6.07 28.06
CA GLY A 13 38.67 5.75 26.83
C GLY A 13 39.38 4.39 26.86
N GLU A 14 39.83 3.96 28.05
CA GLU A 14 40.43 2.64 28.25
C GLU A 14 39.35 1.56 28.22
N LEU A 15 38.19 1.81 28.84
CA LEU A 15 37.02 0.92 28.77
C LEU A 15 36.51 0.75 27.33
N ALA A 16 36.42 1.84 26.57
CA ALA A 16 36.02 1.82 25.16
C ALA A 16 37.00 0.97 24.32
N LYS A 17 38.31 1.13 24.52
CA LYS A 17 39.34 0.32 23.86
C LYS A 17 39.23 -1.16 24.24
N ALA A 18 39.11 -1.48 25.53
CA ALA A 18 39.04 -2.86 26.01
C ALA A 18 37.78 -3.62 25.54
N THR A 19 36.68 -2.91 25.30
CA THR A 19 35.40 -3.49 24.85
C THR A 19 35.20 -3.44 23.33
N GLY A 20 36.15 -2.85 22.59
CA GLY A 20 36.01 -2.61 21.15
C GLY A 20 34.76 -1.79 20.81
N THR A 21 34.44 -0.79 21.64
CA THR A 21 33.34 0.16 21.41
C THR A 21 33.87 1.58 21.30
N ASN A 22 33.05 2.50 20.77
CA ASN A 22 33.41 3.91 20.75
C ASN A 22 33.02 4.58 22.08
N VAL A 23 33.73 5.66 22.44
CA VAL A 23 33.48 6.40 23.69
C VAL A 23 32.06 6.97 23.75
N SER A 24 31.47 7.36 22.61
CA SER A 24 30.09 7.84 22.54
C SER A 24 29.06 6.78 22.96
N THR A 25 29.27 5.51 22.59
CA THR A 25 28.41 4.38 22.95
C THR A 25 28.51 4.11 24.45
N ILE A 26 29.72 4.12 25.03
CA ILE A 26 29.88 4.00 26.49
C ILE A 26 29.21 5.16 27.22
N LYS A 27 29.36 6.41 26.74
CA LYS A 27 28.67 7.58 27.30
C LYS A 27 27.14 7.42 27.21
N PHE A 28 26.65 6.88 26.12
CA PHE A 28 25.23 6.59 25.93
C PHE A 28 24.74 5.56 26.95
N TYR A 29 25.43 4.43 27.11
CA TYR A 29 25.10 3.43 28.13
C TYR A 29 25.14 3.98 29.56
N VAL A 30 26.10 4.87 29.87
CA VAL A 30 26.15 5.54 31.17
C VAL A 30 24.97 6.48 31.37
N LYS A 31 24.55 7.22 30.33
CA LYS A 31 23.38 8.10 30.37
C LYS A 31 22.09 7.30 30.57
N GLU A 32 21.95 6.16 29.88
CA GLU A 32 20.82 5.25 30.02
C GLU A 32 20.85 4.45 31.33
N GLY A 33 21.91 4.56 32.14
CA GLY A 33 22.06 3.87 33.43
C GLY A 33 22.50 2.41 33.32
N LEU A 34 22.83 1.93 32.12
CA LEU A 34 23.28 0.56 31.86
C LEU A 34 24.68 0.28 32.43
N ILE A 35 25.51 1.31 32.60
CA ILE A 35 26.85 1.20 33.17
C ILE A 35 27.01 2.31 34.19
N GLN A 36 27.43 1.97 35.40
CA GLN A 36 27.65 2.93 36.46
C GLN A 36 29.15 3.26 36.60
N ALA A 37 29.45 4.53 36.85
CA ALA A 37 30.81 4.95 37.16
C ALA A 37 31.12 4.63 38.63
N ALA A 38 32.29 4.05 38.89
CA ALA A 38 32.77 3.73 40.23
C ALA A 38 33.08 5.00 41.02
N CYS A 39 33.72 5.99 40.37
CA CYS A 39 33.92 7.30 40.96
C CYS A 39 33.96 8.40 39.88
N LYS A 40 33.39 9.55 40.20
CA LYS A 40 33.53 10.78 39.42
C LYS A 40 34.54 11.68 40.12
N THR A 41 35.60 12.05 39.43
CA THR A 41 36.70 12.88 39.97
C THR A 41 36.71 14.29 39.39
N GLY A 42 35.78 14.61 38.48
CA GLY A 42 35.56 15.96 37.95
C GLY A 42 34.43 15.99 36.91
N PRO A 43 34.12 17.15 36.33
CA PRO A 43 33.00 17.32 35.38
C PRO A 43 33.10 16.41 34.15
N ASN A 44 34.33 16.15 33.70
CA ASN A 44 34.64 15.35 32.51
C ASN A 44 35.48 14.09 32.83
N MET A 45 35.59 13.70 34.11
CA MET A 45 36.44 12.58 34.52
C MET A 45 35.68 11.60 35.41
N ALA A 46 35.52 10.37 34.91
CA ALA A 46 34.90 9.25 35.61
C ALA A 46 35.73 7.98 35.41
N TYR A 47 35.78 7.16 36.45
CA TYR A 47 36.47 5.88 36.48
C TYR A 47 35.47 4.73 36.60
N TYR A 48 35.80 3.60 35.97
CA TYR A 48 34.92 2.42 35.85
C TYR A 48 35.65 1.18 36.35
N HIS A 49 34.92 0.26 36.98
CA HIS A 49 35.45 -1.06 37.33
C HIS A 49 35.73 -1.90 36.09
N ALA A 50 36.72 -2.79 36.17
CA ALA A 50 37.03 -3.74 35.10
C ALA A 50 35.83 -4.63 34.73
N ASP A 51 34.95 -4.95 35.69
CA ASP A 51 33.71 -5.72 35.47
C ASP A 51 32.75 -5.06 34.47
N CYS A 52 32.87 -3.74 34.28
CA CYS A 52 32.13 -3.03 33.23
C CYS A 52 32.46 -3.55 31.82
N ILE A 53 33.63 -4.17 31.61
CA ILE A 53 33.99 -4.80 30.34
C ILE A 53 33.01 -5.94 30.02
N ALA A 54 32.80 -6.86 30.97
CA ALA A 54 31.89 -7.99 30.79
C ALA A 54 30.45 -7.50 30.58
N ARG A 55 30.02 -6.48 31.33
CA ARG A 55 28.70 -5.87 31.17
C ARG A 55 28.50 -5.21 29.81
N VAL A 56 29.49 -4.46 29.30
CA VAL A 56 29.44 -3.89 27.94
C VAL A 56 29.37 -4.98 26.88
N GLN A 57 30.15 -6.05 27.03
CA GLN A 57 30.14 -7.16 26.09
C GLN A 57 28.80 -7.88 26.09
N LEU A 58 28.18 -8.07 27.27
CA LEU A 58 26.83 -8.62 27.40
C LEU A 58 25.77 -7.72 26.78
N ILE A 59 25.82 -6.40 27.01
CA ILE A 59 24.92 -5.45 26.32
C ILE A 59 25.06 -5.61 24.80
N LYS A 60 26.28 -5.70 24.28
CA LYS A 60 26.52 -5.87 22.84
C LYS A 60 26.00 -7.21 22.32
N SER A 61 26.19 -8.32 23.05
CA SER A 61 25.67 -9.60 22.61
C SER A 61 24.13 -9.59 22.62
N LEU A 62 23.50 -9.06 23.67
CA LEU A 62 22.04 -8.92 23.74
C LEU A 62 21.48 -8.00 22.64
N GLN A 63 22.16 -6.91 22.29
CA GLN A 63 21.74 -6.05 21.17
C GLN A 63 21.97 -6.71 19.80
N LYS A 64 23.07 -7.44 19.62
CA LYS A 64 23.50 -7.93 18.31
C LYS A 64 22.94 -9.31 17.97
N GLU A 65 22.78 -10.16 18.97
CA GLU A 65 22.36 -11.56 18.84
C GLU A 65 20.90 -11.74 19.19
N ARG A 66 20.35 -10.92 20.10
CA ARG A 66 18.98 -11.02 20.62
C ARG A 66 18.10 -9.81 20.25
N TYR A 67 18.64 -8.80 19.56
CA TYR A 67 17.96 -7.57 19.11
C TYR A 67 17.14 -6.82 20.15
N TYR A 68 17.46 -7.00 21.43
CA TYR A 68 16.67 -6.39 22.47
C TYR A 68 16.87 -4.87 22.48
N PRO A 69 15.77 -4.09 22.55
CA PRO A 69 15.89 -2.66 22.77
C PRO A 69 16.59 -2.39 24.11
N LEU A 70 17.30 -1.28 24.21
CA LEU A 70 18.13 -1.00 25.39
C LEU A 70 17.33 -0.90 26.70
N SER A 71 16.05 -0.58 26.63
CA SER A 71 15.12 -0.64 27.76
C SER A 71 14.96 -2.06 28.31
N VAL A 72 14.83 -3.05 27.43
CA VAL A 72 14.72 -4.47 27.78
C VAL A 72 16.05 -5.00 28.31
N ILE A 73 17.16 -4.64 27.68
CA ILE A 73 18.51 -4.99 28.16
C ILE A 73 18.77 -4.40 29.54
N LYS A 74 18.35 -3.16 29.78
CA LYS A 74 18.47 -2.52 31.10
C LYS A 74 17.70 -3.31 32.15
N HIS A 75 16.46 -3.69 31.85
CA HIS A 75 15.64 -4.51 32.75
C HIS A 75 16.35 -5.84 33.08
N MET A 76 16.85 -6.57 32.08
CA MET A 76 17.59 -7.82 32.29
C MET A 76 18.87 -7.66 33.10
N LEU A 77 19.57 -6.54 32.95
CA LEU A 77 20.84 -6.30 33.64
C LEU A 77 20.67 -5.78 35.08
N ASP A 78 19.49 -5.29 35.42
CA ASP A 78 19.10 -4.93 36.78
C ASP A 78 18.62 -6.17 37.56
N THR A 79 18.04 -7.17 36.87
CA THR A 79 17.79 -8.51 37.41
C THR A 79 19.11 -9.29 37.46
N SER A 80 19.71 -9.49 38.62
CA SER A 80 21.09 -10.01 38.78
C SER A 80 21.35 -11.44 38.24
N ASN A 81 20.32 -12.12 37.72
CA ASN A 81 20.40 -13.39 37.00
C ASN A 81 19.07 -13.57 36.23
N PRO A 82 18.93 -13.10 34.97
CA PRO A 82 17.71 -13.32 34.23
C PRO A 82 17.55 -14.83 34.04
N ASN A 83 16.47 -15.38 34.60
CA ASN A 83 16.19 -16.81 34.49
C ASN A 83 15.99 -17.16 33.00
N HIS A 84 16.36 -18.36 32.54
CA HIS A 84 16.23 -18.77 31.13
C HIS A 84 14.82 -18.49 30.58
N MET A 85 13.81 -18.68 31.43
CA MET A 85 12.40 -18.39 31.15
C MET A 85 12.11 -16.90 30.92
N GLU A 86 12.75 -15.99 31.64
CA GLU A 86 12.56 -14.54 31.49
C GLU A 86 13.10 -14.05 30.14
N LEU A 87 14.22 -14.63 29.68
CA LEU A 87 14.77 -14.42 28.34
C LEU A 87 13.82 -14.95 27.25
N GLU A 88 13.27 -16.16 27.41
CA GLU A 88 12.29 -16.71 26.47
C GLU A 88 11.03 -15.86 26.37
N LEU A 89 10.56 -15.30 27.49
CA LEU A 89 9.41 -14.40 27.49
C LEU A 89 9.71 -13.09 26.76
N LEU A 90 10.89 -12.52 26.98
CA LEU A 90 11.33 -11.32 26.24
C LEU A 90 11.46 -11.60 24.75
N ASP A 91 11.98 -12.76 24.36
CA ASP A 91 12.04 -13.21 22.95
C ASP A 91 10.66 -13.31 22.32
N ALA A 92 9.72 -13.95 23.01
CA ALA A 92 8.34 -14.08 22.55
C ALA A 92 7.67 -12.70 22.37
N ILE A 93 7.80 -11.81 23.37
CA ILE A 93 7.21 -10.45 23.32
C ILE A 93 7.82 -9.63 22.18
N SER A 94 9.14 -9.73 22.00
CA SER A 94 9.86 -8.94 20.99
C SER A 94 9.81 -9.56 19.60
N LYS A 95 9.20 -10.75 19.45
CA LYS A 95 9.14 -11.53 18.21
C LYS A 95 10.52 -11.66 17.55
N VAL A 96 11.54 -11.87 18.38
CA VAL A 96 12.92 -12.01 17.89
C VAL A 96 13.04 -13.33 17.16
N ASP A 97 12.90 -13.26 15.84
CA ASP A 97 13.07 -14.42 14.97
C ASP A 97 14.58 -14.72 14.85
N TYR A 98 15.06 -15.68 15.65
CA TYR A 98 16.47 -16.14 15.64
C TYR A 98 16.98 -16.57 14.26
N LYS A 99 16.07 -16.84 13.32
CA LYS A 99 16.40 -17.20 11.92
C LYS A 99 16.67 -16.01 11.02
N SER A 100 16.27 -14.79 11.40
CA SER A 100 16.71 -13.56 10.73
C SER A 100 18.14 -13.26 11.16
N SER A 101 19.08 -13.63 10.31
CA SER A 101 20.50 -13.42 10.56
C SER A 101 20.78 -11.94 10.85
N SER A 102 21.79 -11.64 11.69
CA SER A 102 22.33 -10.28 11.94
C SER A 102 22.96 -9.61 10.72
N LYS A 103 22.59 -10.08 9.54
CA LYS A 103 23.07 -9.61 8.27
C LYS A 103 22.27 -8.39 7.87
N THR A 104 22.94 -7.26 8.02
CA THR A 104 22.49 -5.99 7.49
C THR A 104 23.23 -5.68 6.19
N PHE A 105 22.52 -5.15 5.21
CA PHE A 105 23.02 -4.95 3.85
C PHE A 105 23.24 -3.46 3.59
N SER A 106 24.37 -3.11 2.97
CA SER A 106 24.57 -1.76 2.46
C SER A 106 23.59 -1.44 1.31
N PRO A 107 23.31 -0.16 1.02
CA PRO A 107 22.46 0.20 -0.12
C PRO A 107 22.94 -0.39 -1.45
N SER A 108 24.25 -0.46 -1.68
CA SER A 108 24.83 -1.09 -2.87
C SER A 108 24.58 -2.59 -2.96
N GLU A 109 24.64 -3.30 -1.82
CA GLU A 109 24.35 -4.73 -1.78
C GLU A 109 22.86 -4.98 -2.01
N ALA A 110 21.99 -4.18 -1.38
CA ALA A 110 20.54 -4.27 -1.55
C ALA A 110 20.13 -4.07 -3.02
N ILE A 111 20.66 -3.04 -3.70
CA ILE A 111 20.44 -2.81 -5.14
C ILE A 111 20.87 -4.03 -5.96
N LYS A 112 22.07 -4.55 -5.70
CA LYS A 112 22.61 -5.69 -6.46
C LYS A 112 21.77 -6.95 -6.28
N MET A 113 21.32 -7.24 -5.05
CA MET A 113 20.58 -8.45 -4.73
C MET A 113 19.12 -8.39 -5.21
N THR A 114 18.49 -7.22 -5.10
CA THR A 114 17.06 -7.06 -5.42
C THR A 114 16.82 -6.63 -6.86
N ARG A 115 17.86 -6.14 -7.55
CA ARG A 115 17.77 -5.56 -8.90
C ARG A 115 16.79 -4.38 -8.99
N LEU A 116 16.58 -3.69 -7.87
CA LEU A 116 15.87 -2.41 -7.82
C LEU A 116 16.84 -1.25 -8.05
N SER A 117 16.36 -0.18 -8.68
CA SER A 117 17.13 1.06 -8.80
C SER A 117 17.23 1.77 -7.46
N LYS A 118 18.15 2.74 -7.37
CA LYS A 118 18.25 3.61 -6.20
C LYS A 118 16.94 4.37 -5.96
N ASP A 119 16.33 4.88 -7.02
CA ASP A 119 15.09 5.66 -6.95
C ASP A 119 13.92 4.81 -6.41
N HIS A 120 13.83 3.54 -6.81
CA HIS A 120 12.83 2.63 -6.24
C HIS A 120 13.01 2.47 -4.74
N ILE A 121 14.24 2.25 -4.27
CA ILE A 121 14.51 2.11 -2.84
C ILE A 121 14.21 3.41 -2.09
N THR A 122 14.55 4.57 -2.66
CA THR A 122 14.21 5.87 -2.08
C THR A 122 12.71 6.04 -1.90
N VAL A 123 11.90 5.69 -2.90
CA VAL A 123 10.43 5.73 -2.77
C VAL A 123 9.93 4.79 -1.67
N LEU A 124 10.49 3.58 -1.55
CA LEU A 124 10.11 2.64 -0.49
C LEU A 124 10.44 3.18 0.92
N ASP A 125 11.59 3.86 1.07
CA ASP A 125 11.99 4.52 2.31
C ASP A 125 11.06 5.71 2.63
N GLU A 126 10.76 6.57 1.64
CA GLU A 126 9.85 7.72 1.81
C GLU A 126 8.45 7.28 2.22
N LYS A 127 7.96 6.18 1.63
CA LYS A 127 6.68 5.56 1.97
C LYS A 127 6.71 4.74 3.27
N LYS A 128 7.86 4.68 3.95
CA LYS A 128 8.07 3.96 5.22
C LYS A 128 7.72 2.47 5.14
N LEU A 129 7.87 1.89 3.95
CA LEU A 129 7.71 0.44 3.74
C LEU A 129 8.96 -0.34 4.18
N LEU A 130 10.06 0.37 4.43
CA LEU A 130 11.32 -0.15 4.93
C LEU A 130 11.64 0.47 6.30
N LYS A 131 12.41 -0.26 7.10
CA LYS A 131 12.90 0.16 8.42
C LYS A 131 14.42 -0.01 8.49
N PRO A 132 15.19 0.74 7.67
CA PRO A 132 16.63 0.65 7.69
C PRO A 132 17.20 1.11 9.03
N GLU A 133 18.34 0.52 9.40
CA GLU A 133 19.06 0.80 10.63
C GLU A 133 20.35 1.59 10.35
N PHE A 134 20.79 2.37 11.34
CA PHE A 134 22.07 3.08 11.26
C PHE A 134 23.15 2.34 12.03
N SER A 135 24.15 1.82 11.32
CA SER A 135 25.39 1.34 11.91
C SER A 135 26.41 2.49 11.94
N GLY A 136 26.36 3.27 13.02
CA GLY A 136 27.12 4.52 13.14
C GLY A 136 26.56 5.60 12.21
N LYS A 137 27.32 6.00 11.18
CA LYS A 137 26.87 6.96 10.14
C LYS A 137 26.37 6.28 8.86
N LYS A 138 26.42 4.96 8.77
CA LYS A 138 26.09 4.22 7.55
C LYS A 138 24.70 3.61 7.66
N LEU A 139 23.83 3.97 6.73
CA LEU A 139 22.53 3.34 6.53
C LEU A 139 22.73 1.88 6.12
N ARG A 140 21.97 0.97 6.73
CA ARG A 140 21.93 -0.44 6.36
C ARG A 140 20.50 -0.96 6.39
N TYR A 141 20.17 -1.82 5.44
CA TYR A 141 18.88 -2.49 5.35
C TYR A 141 18.92 -3.81 6.10
N THR A 142 17.82 -4.14 6.77
CA THR A 142 17.62 -5.41 7.46
C THR A 142 17.31 -6.54 6.47
N GLU A 143 17.30 -7.78 6.94
CA GLU A 143 16.84 -8.92 6.13
C GLU A 143 15.36 -8.75 5.74
N ALA A 144 14.51 -8.26 6.66
CA ALA A 144 13.11 -7.96 6.39
C ALA A 144 12.94 -6.90 5.29
N ASP A 145 13.73 -5.82 5.32
CA ASP A 145 13.73 -4.80 4.26
C ASP A 145 14.07 -5.41 2.90
N LEU A 146 15.07 -6.30 2.87
CA LEU A 146 15.48 -6.98 1.65
C LEU A 146 14.36 -7.89 1.12
N GLN A 147 13.61 -8.57 2.00
CA GLN A 147 12.46 -9.38 1.60
C GLN A 147 11.34 -8.51 1.01
N VAL A 148 11.03 -7.36 1.61
CA VAL A 148 10.06 -6.40 1.04
C VAL A 148 10.50 -5.95 -0.36
N MET A 149 11.78 -5.59 -0.53
CA MET A 149 12.34 -5.24 -1.84
C MET A 149 12.23 -6.39 -2.86
N LEU A 150 12.50 -7.63 -2.45
CA LEU A 150 12.37 -8.81 -3.32
C LEU A 150 10.92 -9.10 -3.72
N LEU A 151 9.96 -8.86 -2.82
CA LEU A 151 8.53 -8.95 -3.14
C LEU A 151 8.12 -7.90 -4.18
N ILE A 152 8.60 -6.66 -4.05
CA ILE A 152 8.40 -5.62 -5.06
C ILE A 152 9.00 -6.06 -6.40
N ARG A 153 10.24 -6.58 -6.41
CA ARG A 153 10.88 -7.07 -7.63
C ARG A 153 10.06 -8.17 -8.29
N ARG A 154 9.57 -9.14 -7.51
CA ARG A 154 8.72 -10.24 -8.00
C ARG A 154 7.42 -9.73 -8.64
N ARG A 155 6.81 -8.66 -8.10
CA ARG A 155 5.64 -8.01 -8.71
C ARG A 155 5.98 -7.33 -10.03
N MET A 156 7.11 -6.63 -10.11
CA MET A 156 7.60 -6.02 -11.34
C MET A 156 7.92 -7.06 -12.42
N ASP A 157 8.52 -8.19 -12.05
CA ASP A 157 8.79 -9.31 -12.97
C ASP A 157 7.49 -9.92 -13.54
N ALA A 158 6.39 -9.83 -12.79
CA ALA A 158 5.04 -10.19 -13.25
C ALA A 158 4.33 -9.06 -14.01
N SER A 159 5.05 -8.01 -14.43
CA SER A 159 4.52 -6.82 -15.13
C SER A 159 3.51 -5.99 -14.32
N ILE A 160 3.48 -6.14 -13.00
CA ILE A 160 2.72 -5.23 -12.12
C ILE A 160 3.56 -3.96 -11.94
N PRO A 161 3.02 -2.76 -12.22
CA PRO A 161 3.76 -1.52 -12.08
C PRO A 161 4.33 -1.31 -10.67
N PHE A 162 5.48 -0.65 -10.60
CA PHE A 162 6.12 -0.32 -9.32
C PHE A 162 5.21 0.56 -8.46
N SER A 163 4.61 1.61 -9.03
CA SER A 163 3.67 2.51 -8.34
C SER A 163 2.52 1.75 -7.67
N GLU A 164 1.88 0.84 -8.42
CA GLU A 164 0.76 0.03 -7.91
C GLU A 164 1.19 -0.94 -6.81
N SER A 165 2.42 -1.47 -6.92
CA SER A 165 2.99 -2.35 -5.90
C SER A 165 3.26 -1.60 -4.59
N VAL A 166 3.80 -0.38 -4.69
CA VAL A 166 4.02 0.52 -3.54
C VAL A 166 2.68 0.92 -2.91
N ALA A 167 1.71 1.38 -3.71
CA ALA A 167 0.38 1.76 -3.22
C ALA A 167 -0.32 0.59 -2.51
N SER A 168 -0.26 -0.62 -3.09
CA SER A 168 -0.80 -1.83 -2.49
C SER A 168 -0.15 -2.14 -1.14
N PHE A 169 1.17 -2.06 -1.04
CA PHE A 169 1.89 -2.34 0.22
C PHE A 169 1.62 -1.27 1.27
N GLU A 170 1.50 0.00 0.87
CA GLU A 170 1.19 1.12 1.76
C GLU A 170 -0.18 0.96 2.43
N ILE A 171 -1.21 0.51 1.70
CA ILE A 171 -2.54 0.20 2.26
C ILE A 171 -2.43 -0.86 3.37
N TYR A 172 -1.69 -1.95 3.10
CA TYR A 172 -1.52 -3.02 4.09
C TYR A 172 -0.68 -2.57 5.29
N GLU A 173 0.41 -1.84 5.08
CA GLU A 173 1.27 -1.36 6.17
C GLU A 173 0.47 -0.48 7.14
N GLN A 174 -0.34 0.45 6.63
CA GLN A 174 -1.16 1.33 7.48
C GLN A 174 -2.19 0.54 8.29
N ALA A 175 -2.92 -0.38 7.64
CA ALA A 175 -3.94 -1.20 8.28
C ALA A 175 -3.35 -2.17 9.32
N LEU A 176 -2.29 -2.90 8.95
CA LEU A 176 -1.63 -3.88 9.81
C LEU A 176 -0.96 -3.21 11.00
N LYS A 177 -0.33 -2.04 10.82
CA LYS A 177 0.26 -1.29 11.92
C LYS A 177 -0.78 -0.89 12.98
N HIS A 178 -1.95 -0.45 12.54
CA HIS A 178 -3.05 -0.12 13.47
C HIS A 178 -3.56 -1.38 14.18
N ALA A 179 -3.83 -2.44 13.42
CA ALA A 179 -4.34 -3.70 13.95
C ALA A 179 -3.36 -4.35 14.95
N ALA A 180 -2.08 -4.46 14.57
CA ALA A 180 -1.04 -5.05 15.42
C ALA A 180 -0.84 -4.28 16.72
N LYS A 181 -0.88 -2.93 16.68
CA LYS A 181 -0.80 -2.13 17.90
C LYS A 181 -1.98 -2.41 18.83
N ALA A 182 -3.21 -2.35 18.29
CA ALA A 182 -4.42 -2.58 19.08
C ALA A 182 -4.47 -4.00 19.66
N ASP A 183 -4.00 -4.99 18.91
CA ASP A 183 -3.91 -6.38 19.35
C ASP A 183 -2.89 -6.58 20.47
N VAL A 184 -1.68 -6.04 20.33
CA VAL A 184 -0.65 -6.07 21.38
C VAL A 184 -1.16 -5.41 22.67
N ASP A 185 -1.79 -4.23 22.55
CA ASP A 185 -2.38 -3.54 23.70
C ASP A 185 -3.50 -4.37 24.36
N LEU A 186 -4.36 -5.01 23.56
CA LEU A 186 -5.45 -5.86 24.06
C LEU A 186 -4.91 -7.10 24.76
N PHE A 187 -3.94 -7.78 24.15
CA PHE A 187 -3.36 -9.02 24.64
C PHE A 187 -2.58 -8.79 25.94
N ILE A 188 -1.74 -7.76 26.00
CA ILE A 188 -1.02 -7.40 27.23
C ILE A 188 -2.02 -7.07 28.35
N ASN A 189 -3.01 -6.21 28.08
CA ASN A 189 -3.94 -5.75 29.12
C ASN A 189 -4.90 -6.85 29.60
N ARG A 190 -5.46 -7.64 28.67
CA ARG A 190 -6.56 -8.57 28.99
C ARG A 190 -6.12 -10.02 29.14
N ALA A 191 -5.07 -10.44 28.46
CA ALA A 191 -4.57 -11.81 28.56
C ALA A 191 -3.46 -11.89 29.61
N LEU A 192 -2.41 -11.08 29.51
CA LEU A 192 -1.25 -11.20 30.40
C LEU A 192 -1.47 -10.54 31.77
N LEU A 193 -1.85 -9.25 31.81
CA LEU A 193 -1.99 -8.53 33.08
C LEU A 193 -3.16 -9.02 33.93
N ALA A 194 -4.29 -9.38 33.31
CA ALA A 194 -5.47 -9.81 34.04
C ALA A 194 -5.38 -11.25 34.59
N SER A 195 -4.72 -12.16 33.85
CA SER A 195 -4.57 -13.55 34.29
C SER A 195 -3.30 -13.79 35.11
N ALA A 196 -2.33 -12.87 35.07
CA ALA A 196 -1.03 -12.96 35.72
C ALA A 196 -0.39 -14.36 35.57
N PRO A 197 -0.25 -14.86 34.33
CA PRO A 197 0.16 -16.24 34.08
C PRO A 197 1.62 -16.46 34.45
N SER A 198 2.03 -17.72 34.59
CA SER A 198 3.45 -18.04 34.72
C SER A 198 4.22 -17.63 33.46
N THR A 199 5.53 -17.46 33.55
CA THR A 199 6.38 -17.12 32.40
C THR A 199 6.25 -18.12 31.25
N GLU A 200 6.18 -19.41 31.57
CA GLU A 200 6.01 -20.49 30.58
C GLU A 200 4.64 -20.41 29.88
N ASP A 201 3.58 -20.19 30.66
CA ASP A 201 2.24 -19.98 30.13
C ASP A 201 2.18 -18.74 29.24
N ALA A 202 2.80 -17.64 29.66
CA ALA A 202 2.86 -16.39 28.89
C ALA A 202 3.55 -16.58 27.53
N VAL A 203 4.70 -17.29 27.49
CA VAL A 203 5.40 -17.62 26.24
C VAL A 203 4.50 -18.44 25.33
N ARG A 204 3.87 -19.50 25.85
CA ARG A 204 2.95 -20.33 25.06
C ARG A 204 1.76 -19.53 24.54
N MET A 205 1.17 -18.66 25.35
CA MET A 205 0.06 -17.81 24.95
C MET A 205 0.46 -16.87 23.80
N ILE A 206 1.65 -16.26 23.86
CA ILE A 206 2.15 -15.38 22.79
C ILE A 206 2.34 -16.16 21.50
N CYS A 207 3.02 -17.31 21.55
CA CYS A 207 3.28 -18.12 20.35
C CYS A 207 1.97 -18.61 19.69
N VAL A 208 1.00 -19.08 20.48
CA VAL A 208 -0.31 -19.50 19.97
C VAL A 208 -1.09 -18.33 19.41
N SER A 209 -1.02 -17.15 20.06
CA SER A 209 -1.66 -15.93 19.55
C SER A 209 -1.12 -15.56 18.18
N ASP A 210 0.21 -15.54 18.01
CA ASP A 210 0.85 -15.19 16.74
C ASP A 210 0.48 -16.16 15.62
N GLU A 211 0.60 -17.47 15.85
CA GLU A 211 0.26 -18.49 14.85
C GLU A 211 -1.20 -18.39 14.41
N THR A 212 -2.12 -18.25 15.37
CA THR A 212 -3.56 -18.19 15.07
C THR A 212 -3.97 -16.91 14.37
N LEU A 213 -3.34 -15.77 14.71
CA LEU A 213 -3.59 -14.49 14.05
C LEU A 213 -3.05 -14.47 12.62
N ASP A 214 -1.86 -15.02 12.36
CA ASP A 214 -1.31 -15.13 11.00
C ASP A 214 -2.24 -15.93 10.07
N LEU A 215 -2.77 -17.05 10.56
CA LEU A 215 -3.75 -17.84 9.83
C LEU A 215 -5.06 -17.07 9.63
N PHE A 216 -5.57 -16.41 10.67
CA PHE A 216 -6.79 -15.61 10.59
C PHE A 216 -6.70 -14.49 9.54
N VAL A 217 -5.59 -13.72 9.55
CA VAL A 217 -5.34 -12.65 8.58
C VAL A 217 -5.31 -13.21 7.15
N SER A 218 -4.64 -14.35 6.94
CA SER A 218 -4.60 -15.04 5.64
C SER A 218 -6.00 -15.45 5.17
N LEU A 219 -6.81 -16.05 6.04
CA LEU A 219 -8.17 -16.48 5.73
C LEU A 219 -9.08 -15.29 5.39
N LYS A 220 -9.07 -14.24 6.23
CA LYS A 220 -9.91 -13.06 6.00
C LYS A 220 -9.52 -12.29 4.75
N ARG A 221 -8.23 -12.17 4.47
CA ARG A 221 -7.77 -11.59 3.20
C ARG A 221 -8.28 -12.37 1.99
N LYS A 222 -8.28 -13.72 2.05
CA LYS A 222 -8.83 -14.56 0.97
C LYS A 222 -10.33 -14.39 0.82
N GLU A 223 -11.07 -14.34 1.93
CA GLU A 223 -12.52 -14.12 1.96
C GLU A 223 -12.90 -12.79 1.30
N TRP A 224 -12.29 -11.68 1.74
CA TRP A 224 -12.57 -10.35 1.22
C TRP A 224 -12.10 -10.14 -0.22
N ASN A 225 -10.96 -10.72 -0.61
CA ASN A 225 -10.53 -10.69 -2.01
C ASN A 225 -11.56 -11.36 -2.93
N ARG A 226 -12.21 -12.45 -2.47
CA ARG A 226 -13.28 -13.10 -3.21
C ARG A 226 -14.52 -12.22 -3.28
N GLU A 227 -14.94 -11.66 -2.15
CA GLU A 227 -16.13 -10.80 -2.05
C GLU A 227 -16.00 -9.56 -2.93
N PHE A 228 -14.96 -8.74 -2.71
CA PHE A 228 -14.74 -7.53 -3.48
C PHE A 228 -14.37 -7.83 -4.95
N GLY A 229 -13.67 -8.94 -5.21
CA GLY A 229 -13.41 -9.39 -6.58
C GLY A 229 -14.71 -9.65 -7.34
N SER A 230 -15.65 -10.39 -6.73
CA SER A 230 -16.97 -10.64 -7.32
C SER A 230 -17.80 -9.37 -7.47
N GLU A 231 -17.74 -8.45 -6.51
CA GLU A 231 -18.42 -7.16 -6.59
C GLU A 231 -17.95 -6.36 -7.82
N ARG A 232 -16.63 -6.26 -8.04
CA ARG A 232 -16.07 -5.55 -9.21
C ARG A 232 -16.43 -6.22 -10.54
N ILE A 233 -16.60 -7.54 -10.56
CA ILE A 233 -17.13 -8.25 -11.75
C ILE A 233 -18.59 -7.84 -11.99
N GLY A 234 -19.41 -7.82 -10.95
CA GLY A 234 -20.80 -7.35 -11.04
C GLY A 234 -20.92 -5.89 -11.48
N ASP A 235 -19.95 -5.04 -11.14
CA ASP A 235 -19.89 -3.66 -11.63
C ASP A 235 -19.69 -3.59 -13.15
N LEU A 236 -18.88 -4.46 -13.74
CA LEU A 236 -18.69 -4.55 -15.20
C LEU A 236 -19.95 -5.04 -15.91
N ASP A 237 -20.64 -6.03 -15.34
CA ASP A 237 -21.90 -6.55 -15.89
C ASP A 237 -23.01 -5.49 -15.84
N ARG A 238 -23.09 -4.76 -14.73
CA ARG A 238 -24.01 -3.62 -14.60
C ARG A 238 -23.65 -2.52 -15.58
N TYR A 239 -22.36 -2.23 -15.77
CA TYR A 239 -21.92 -1.22 -16.73
C TYR A 239 -22.32 -1.58 -18.16
N SER A 240 -22.12 -2.83 -18.58
CA SER A 240 -22.61 -3.34 -19.88
C SER A 240 -24.12 -3.14 -20.07
N SER A 241 -24.90 -3.46 -19.04
CA SER A 241 -26.36 -3.25 -19.05
C SER A 241 -26.74 -1.76 -19.17
N ASN A 242 -26.02 -0.90 -18.45
CA ASN A 242 -26.21 0.55 -18.47
C ASN A 242 -25.88 1.15 -19.85
N LEU A 243 -24.77 0.72 -20.48
CA LEU A 243 -24.40 1.15 -21.83
C LEU A 243 -25.44 0.72 -22.88
N THR A 244 -26.04 -0.46 -22.72
CA THR A 244 -27.15 -0.92 -23.57
C THR A 244 -28.38 -0.01 -23.42
N ALA A 245 -28.78 0.29 -22.18
CA ALA A 245 -29.90 1.20 -21.90
C ALA A 245 -29.63 2.63 -22.40
N MET A 246 -28.37 3.06 -22.40
CA MET A 246 -27.94 4.34 -22.93
C MET A 246 -28.10 4.41 -24.45
N LEU A 247 -27.63 3.40 -25.19
CA LEU A 247 -27.81 3.34 -26.65
C LEU A 247 -29.29 3.36 -27.04
N GLN A 248 -30.14 2.66 -26.29
CA GLN A 248 -31.59 2.68 -26.49
C GLN A 248 -32.19 4.08 -26.25
N SER A 249 -31.72 4.79 -25.22
CA SER A 249 -32.18 6.14 -24.90
C SER A 249 -31.73 7.16 -25.95
N ILE A 250 -30.45 7.11 -26.36
CA ILE A 250 -29.91 7.96 -27.43
C ILE A 250 -30.67 7.71 -28.74
N SER A 251 -30.89 6.44 -29.11
CA SER A 251 -31.65 6.08 -30.31
C SER A 251 -33.04 6.68 -30.30
N LYS A 252 -33.78 6.53 -29.19
CA LYS A 252 -35.13 7.09 -29.05
C LYS A 252 -35.14 8.62 -29.21
N SER A 253 -34.24 9.33 -28.52
CA SER A 253 -34.13 10.79 -28.62
C SER A 253 -33.77 11.26 -30.03
N LEU A 254 -32.92 10.52 -30.76
CA LEU A 254 -32.60 10.85 -32.16
C LEU A 254 -33.77 10.60 -33.12
N GLU A 255 -34.61 9.58 -32.88
CA GLU A 255 -35.83 9.37 -33.66
C GLU A 255 -36.86 10.49 -33.47
N GLU A 256 -37.01 11.00 -32.24
CA GLU A 256 -37.87 12.15 -31.94
C GLU A 256 -37.40 13.43 -32.66
N LEU A 257 -36.12 13.52 -32.99
CA LEU A 257 -35.51 14.59 -33.78
C LEU A 257 -35.51 14.31 -35.30
N GLU A 258 -36.10 13.20 -35.75
CA GLU A 258 -36.16 12.73 -37.14
C GLU A 258 -34.83 12.23 -37.74
N TYR A 259 -33.79 12.02 -36.92
CA TYR A 259 -32.49 11.47 -37.33
C TYR A 259 -32.48 9.94 -37.33
N LYS A 260 -33.16 9.34 -38.32
CA LYS A 260 -33.38 7.87 -38.39
C LYS A 260 -32.11 7.05 -38.56
N GLU A 261 -31.15 7.51 -39.37
CA GLU A 261 -29.91 6.74 -39.63
C GLU A 261 -29.00 6.68 -38.38
N PRO A 262 -28.64 7.79 -37.71
CA PRO A 262 -27.92 7.75 -36.43
C PRO A 262 -28.65 6.94 -35.35
N ALA A 263 -29.98 7.07 -35.26
CA ALA A 263 -30.78 6.29 -34.33
C ALA A 263 -30.73 4.78 -34.60
N LYS A 264 -30.69 4.38 -35.87
CA LYS A 264 -30.53 2.99 -36.30
C LYS A 264 -29.13 2.48 -35.96
N GLN A 265 -28.07 3.25 -36.20
CA GLN A 265 -26.69 2.89 -35.85
C GLN A 265 -26.56 2.54 -34.35
N CYS A 266 -27.19 3.32 -33.45
CA CYS A 266 -27.20 3.01 -32.01
C CYS A 266 -27.87 1.68 -31.68
N ARG A 267 -29.00 1.36 -32.34
CA ARG A 267 -29.70 0.08 -32.13
C ARG A 267 -28.92 -1.09 -32.67
N ASP A 268 -28.40 -0.95 -33.88
CA ASP A 268 -27.64 -2.00 -34.55
C ASP A 268 -26.37 -2.31 -33.77
N ALA A 269 -25.70 -1.32 -33.18
CA ALA A 269 -24.51 -1.50 -32.34
C ALA A 269 -24.73 -2.40 -31.11
N ILE A 270 -25.96 -2.55 -30.62
CA ILE A 270 -26.26 -3.47 -29.51
C ILE A 270 -26.12 -4.93 -29.97
N LEU A 271 -26.48 -5.23 -31.22
CA LEU A 271 -26.57 -6.59 -31.75
C LEU A 271 -25.41 -6.95 -32.68
N TYR A 272 -24.87 -5.96 -33.40
CA TYR A 272 -23.91 -6.12 -34.48
C TYR A 272 -22.73 -5.18 -34.30
N CYS A 273 -21.53 -5.64 -34.66
CA CYS A 273 -20.33 -4.82 -34.62
C CYS A 273 -20.42 -3.74 -35.72
N PRO A 274 -20.34 -2.44 -35.39
CA PRO A 274 -20.42 -1.37 -36.38
C PRO A 274 -19.33 -1.46 -37.44
N GLU A 275 -19.73 -1.22 -38.69
CA GLU A 275 -18.82 -1.09 -39.84
C GLU A 275 -18.47 0.39 -40.07
N GLY A 276 -17.20 0.69 -40.37
CA GLY A 276 -16.72 2.05 -40.65
C GLY A 276 -15.44 2.44 -39.90
N THR A 277 -14.85 3.56 -40.30
CA THR A 277 -13.57 4.07 -39.76
C THR A 277 -13.68 5.43 -39.06
N GLY A 278 -14.88 6.04 -39.03
CA GLY A 278 -15.11 7.33 -38.39
C GLY A 278 -15.20 7.26 -36.85
N PRO A 279 -15.10 8.41 -36.15
CA PRO A 279 -15.16 8.47 -34.68
C PRO A 279 -16.44 7.87 -34.09
N VAL A 280 -17.59 8.08 -34.73
CA VAL A 280 -18.88 7.50 -34.31
C VAL A 280 -18.85 5.97 -34.40
N ALA A 281 -18.39 5.43 -35.53
CA ALA A 281 -18.28 3.97 -35.73
C ALA A 281 -17.33 3.35 -34.71
N ALA A 282 -16.19 4.00 -34.41
CA ALA A 282 -15.26 3.56 -33.39
C ALA A 282 -15.87 3.59 -31.98
N ALA A 283 -16.58 4.66 -31.61
CA ALA A 283 -17.26 4.77 -30.31
C ALA A 283 -18.33 3.68 -30.13
N LEU A 284 -19.20 3.50 -31.14
CA LEU A 284 -20.22 2.45 -31.14
C LEU A 284 -19.59 1.05 -31.10
N LYS A 285 -18.44 0.84 -31.74
CA LYS A 285 -17.71 -0.42 -31.69
C LYS A 285 -17.20 -0.72 -30.28
N TYR A 286 -16.69 0.27 -29.56
CA TYR A 286 -16.31 0.06 -28.16
C TYR A 286 -17.50 -0.25 -27.26
N TYR A 287 -18.63 0.43 -27.45
CA TYR A 287 -19.89 0.07 -26.78
C TYR A 287 -20.27 -1.39 -27.05
N HIS A 288 -20.31 -1.80 -28.32
CA HIS A 288 -20.62 -3.18 -28.72
C HIS A 288 -19.68 -4.20 -28.07
N LEU A 289 -18.37 -3.94 -28.11
CA LEU A 289 -17.36 -4.84 -27.55
C LEU A 289 -17.52 -4.99 -26.03
N VAL A 290 -17.78 -3.90 -25.29
CA VAL A 290 -18.02 -3.97 -23.85
C VAL A 290 -19.31 -4.73 -23.56
N ILE A 291 -20.40 -4.42 -24.28
CA ILE A 291 -21.70 -5.06 -24.11
C ILE A 291 -21.62 -6.58 -24.31
N THR A 292 -20.91 -7.03 -25.34
CA THR A 292 -20.84 -8.45 -25.72
C THR A 292 -19.74 -9.24 -24.99
N SER A 293 -18.75 -8.57 -24.39
CA SER A 293 -17.61 -9.23 -23.75
C SER A 293 -17.92 -9.90 -22.41
N THR A 294 -19.01 -9.52 -21.74
CA THR A 294 -19.36 -9.97 -20.37
C THR A 294 -19.60 -11.48 -20.25
N SER A 295 -19.99 -12.16 -21.34
CA SER A 295 -20.34 -13.58 -21.32
C SER A 295 -19.18 -14.56 -21.60
N GLY A 296 -18.00 -14.07 -22.02
CA GLY A 296 -16.94 -14.92 -22.55
C GLY A 296 -15.71 -15.08 -21.65
N SER A 297 -15.02 -13.98 -21.34
CA SER A 297 -13.75 -14.00 -20.62
C SER A 297 -13.54 -12.70 -19.87
N LEU A 298 -13.48 -12.76 -18.53
CA LEU A 298 -13.27 -11.60 -17.67
C LEU A 298 -11.99 -10.83 -18.05
N ALA A 299 -10.90 -11.53 -18.34
CA ALA A 299 -9.64 -10.88 -18.74
C ALA A 299 -9.80 -10.08 -20.04
N LYS A 300 -10.58 -10.61 -20.99
CA LYS A 300 -10.91 -9.90 -22.23
C LYS A 300 -11.82 -8.70 -21.96
N SER A 301 -12.82 -8.83 -21.10
CA SER A 301 -13.72 -7.74 -20.71
C SER A 301 -12.94 -6.59 -20.06
N ILE A 302 -12.04 -6.89 -19.12
CA ILE A 302 -11.18 -5.90 -18.48
C ILE A 302 -10.29 -5.19 -19.52
N ALA A 303 -9.66 -5.95 -20.43
CA ALA A 303 -8.80 -5.38 -21.47
C ALA A 303 -9.58 -4.46 -22.42
N ILE A 304 -10.77 -4.88 -22.86
CA ILE A 304 -11.65 -4.08 -23.72
C ILE A 304 -12.11 -2.81 -22.99
N CYS A 305 -12.55 -2.91 -21.74
CA CYS A 305 -12.95 -1.75 -20.94
C CYS A 305 -11.79 -0.76 -20.79
N GLY A 306 -10.56 -1.22 -20.57
CA GLY A 306 -9.38 -0.35 -20.50
C GLY A 306 -9.08 0.36 -21.84
N GLN A 307 -9.17 -0.35 -22.96
CA GLN A 307 -9.00 0.24 -24.30
C GLN A 307 -10.09 1.27 -24.61
N ALA A 308 -11.35 0.93 -24.32
CA ALA A 308 -12.48 1.83 -24.52
C ALA A 308 -12.36 3.07 -23.63
N HIS A 309 -12.00 2.91 -22.36
CA HIS A 309 -11.79 4.03 -21.45
C HIS A 309 -10.70 4.98 -21.97
N THR A 310 -9.56 4.45 -22.42
CA THR A 310 -8.49 5.25 -23.04
C THR A 310 -8.98 6.00 -24.29
N TYR A 311 -9.79 5.34 -25.13
CA TYR A 311 -10.38 5.97 -26.31
C TYR A 311 -11.30 7.14 -25.94
N PHE A 312 -12.23 6.93 -25.01
CA PHE A 312 -13.18 7.96 -24.62
C PHE A 312 -12.53 9.13 -23.86
N THR A 313 -11.50 8.90 -23.04
CA THR A 313 -10.82 10.00 -22.32
C THR A 313 -9.85 10.80 -23.20
N SER A 314 -9.41 10.26 -24.34
CA SER A 314 -8.56 10.95 -25.32
C SER A 314 -9.33 11.47 -26.53
N LEU A 315 -10.66 11.45 -26.48
CA LEU A 315 -11.53 11.76 -27.60
C LEU A 315 -11.47 13.25 -27.95
N ASP A 316 -11.27 13.53 -29.24
CA ASP A 316 -11.17 14.88 -29.78
C ASP A 316 -12.40 15.16 -30.68
N PHE A 317 -13.22 16.11 -30.24
CA PHE A 317 -14.48 16.46 -30.89
C PHE A 317 -14.32 17.38 -32.10
N GLU A 318 -13.16 18.00 -32.31
CA GLU A 318 -12.91 18.90 -33.45
C GLU A 318 -12.98 18.19 -34.82
N LYS A 319 -12.96 16.85 -34.82
CA LYS A 319 -12.93 16.01 -36.03
C LYS A 319 -14.30 15.57 -36.55
N SER A 320 -15.38 15.96 -35.88
CA SER A 320 -16.74 15.54 -36.24
C SER A 320 -17.64 16.76 -36.46
N GLU A 321 -18.38 16.78 -37.56
CA GLU A 321 -19.30 17.88 -37.92
C GLU A 321 -20.76 17.43 -37.90
N GLY A 322 -21.66 18.35 -37.55
CA GLY A 322 -23.10 18.14 -37.61
C GLY A 322 -23.59 17.03 -36.67
N ILE A 323 -24.50 16.18 -37.18
CA ILE A 323 -25.20 15.18 -36.37
C ILE A 323 -24.26 14.11 -35.78
N ASP A 324 -23.15 13.82 -36.44
CA ASP A 324 -22.14 12.87 -35.96
C ASP A 324 -21.44 13.39 -34.70
N SER A 325 -21.21 14.71 -34.62
CA SER A 325 -20.65 15.35 -33.43
C SER A 325 -21.62 15.24 -32.23
N LEU A 326 -22.91 15.50 -32.47
CA LEU A 326 -23.95 15.35 -31.44
C LEU A 326 -24.02 13.91 -30.92
N LEU A 327 -24.04 12.92 -31.81
CA LEU A 327 -24.08 11.51 -31.43
C LEU A 327 -22.82 11.11 -30.66
N LEU A 328 -21.64 11.53 -31.14
CA LEU A 328 -20.37 11.24 -30.49
C LEU A 328 -20.31 11.81 -29.06
N TYR A 329 -20.79 13.04 -28.86
CA TYR A 329 -20.88 13.67 -27.54
C TYR A 329 -21.85 12.92 -26.61
N SER A 330 -23.03 12.52 -27.11
CA SER A 330 -23.99 11.73 -26.34
C SER A 330 -23.44 10.37 -25.91
N LEU A 331 -22.67 9.70 -26.78
CA LEU A 331 -21.96 8.46 -26.47
C LEU A 331 -20.86 8.70 -25.43
N HIS A 332 -20.09 9.77 -25.56
CA HIS A 332 -19.04 10.10 -24.60
C HIS A 332 -19.61 10.41 -23.20
N LEU A 333 -20.68 11.19 -23.10
CA LEU A 333 -21.39 11.43 -21.84
C LEU A 333 -21.91 10.14 -21.23
N GLY A 334 -22.57 9.31 -22.03
CA GLY A 334 -23.06 8.00 -21.59
C GLY A 334 -21.93 7.13 -21.03
N TRP A 335 -20.77 7.13 -21.69
CA TRP A 335 -19.61 6.38 -21.25
C TRP A 335 -19.10 6.86 -19.89
N LEU A 336 -18.86 8.18 -19.76
CA LEU A 336 -18.25 8.76 -18.56
C LEU A 336 -19.18 8.70 -17.34
N PHE A 337 -20.45 9.07 -17.51
CA PHE A 337 -21.39 9.16 -16.38
C PHE A 337 -21.88 7.80 -15.87
N LEU A 338 -21.91 6.78 -16.74
CA LEU A 338 -22.34 5.44 -16.35
C LEU A 338 -21.17 4.56 -15.89
N ALA A 339 -19.93 5.06 -16.01
CA ALA A 339 -18.72 4.32 -15.66
C ALA A 339 -18.74 3.90 -14.18
N PRO A 340 -18.27 2.68 -13.85
CA PRO A 340 -18.07 2.29 -12.46
C PRO A 340 -17.00 3.18 -11.82
N SER A 341 -17.07 3.35 -10.49
CA SER A 341 -16.16 4.21 -9.72
C SER A 341 -14.68 3.90 -9.93
N LEU A 342 -14.35 2.65 -10.28
CA LEU A 342 -12.98 2.22 -10.60
C LEU A 342 -12.35 2.92 -11.82
N LEU A 343 -13.16 3.44 -12.75
CA LEU A 343 -12.64 4.15 -13.93
C LEU A 343 -12.38 5.63 -13.67
N ASP A 344 -12.75 6.14 -12.48
CA ASP A 344 -12.50 7.51 -12.03
C ASP A 344 -12.82 8.61 -13.06
N CYS A 345 -14.00 8.53 -13.68
CA CYS A 345 -14.42 9.47 -14.73
C CYS A 345 -15.08 10.76 -14.20
N THR A 346 -15.06 11.03 -12.90
CA THR A 346 -15.95 12.02 -12.25
C THR A 346 -15.69 13.45 -12.73
N GLU A 347 -14.43 13.83 -12.88
CA GLU A 347 -14.07 15.20 -13.27
C GLU A 347 -14.20 15.41 -14.78
N GLU A 348 -13.87 14.40 -15.58
CA GLU A 348 -14.08 14.37 -17.03
C GLU A 348 -15.57 14.45 -17.36
N ALA A 349 -16.42 13.72 -16.63
CA ALA A 349 -17.87 13.71 -16.80
C ALA A 349 -18.45 15.12 -16.63
N LYS A 350 -18.08 15.82 -15.55
CA LYS A 350 -18.53 17.21 -15.30
C LYS A 350 -18.14 18.16 -16.42
N LYS A 351 -16.87 18.16 -16.82
CA LYS A 351 -16.36 19.02 -17.91
C LYS A 351 -17.09 18.76 -19.23
N SER A 352 -17.37 17.48 -19.52
CA SER A 352 -18.11 17.10 -20.72
C SER A 352 -19.57 17.58 -20.67
N ALA A 353 -20.22 17.53 -19.50
CA ALA A 353 -21.61 17.97 -19.35
C ALA A 353 -21.76 19.48 -19.54
N ASP A 354 -20.84 20.28 -18.99
CA ASP A 354 -20.84 21.74 -19.13
C ASP A 354 -20.77 22.19 -20.60
N SER A 355 -20.02 21.43 -21.41
CA SER A 355 -19.82 21.73 -22.83
C SER A 355 -20.97 21.23 -23.72
N PHE A 356 -21.73 20.23 -23.27
CA PHE A 356 -22.66 19.48 -24.12
C PHE A 356 -23.79 20.32 -24.70
N ASN A 357 -24.41 21.20 -23.90
CA ASN A 357 -25.51 22.03 -24.40
C ASN A 357 -25.03 23.03 -25.47
N SER A 358 -23.79 23.52 -25.37
CA SER A 358 -23.19 24.38 -26.40
C SER A 358 -23.05 23.64 -27.73
N TYR A 359 -22.44 22.45 -27.70
CA TYR A 359 -22.32 21.59 -28.90
C TYR A 359 -23.67 21.18 -29.47
N ALA A 360 -24.64 20.85 -28.62
CA ALA A 360 -25.99 20.53 -29.07
C ALA A 360 -26.68 21.75 -29.72
N SER A 361 -26.47 22.96 -29.21
CA SER A 361 -27.01 24.18 -29.80
C SER A 361 -26.48 24.42 -31.20
N ASP A 362 -25.18 24.23 -31.41
CA ASP A 362 -24.54 24.37 -32.73
C ASP A 362 -25.08 23.35 -33.75
N CYS A 363 -25.46 22.15 -33.31
CA CYS A 363 -25.92 21.08 -34.19
C CYS A 363 -27.42 21.11 -34.50
N ILE A 364 -28.27 21.36 -33.49
CA ILE A 364 -29.73 21.20 -33.59
C ILE A 364 -30.53 22.45 -33.17
N GLY A 365 -29.85 23.57 -32.91
CA GLY A 365 -30.45 24.87 -32.65
C GLY A 365 -31.44 24.83 -31.49
N THR A 366 -32.68 25.26 -31.72
CA THR A 366 -33.72 25.40 -30.69
C THR A 366 -34.14 24.09 -30.03
N LYS A 367 -33.81 22.93 -30.62
CA LYS A 367 -34.11 21.61 -30.04
C LYS A 367 -33.04 21.14 -29.04
N SER A 368 -31.92 21.86 -28.89
CA SER A 368 -30.75 21.45 -28.10
C SER A 368 -31.04 21.27 -26.62
N GLU A 369 -31.82 22.17 -26.02
CA GLU A 369 -32.14 22.14 -24.59
C GLU A 369 -32.99 20.91 -24.26
N SER A 370 -34.02 20.63 -25.06
CA SER A 370 -34.87 19.44 -24.90
C SER A 370 -34.06 18.15 -25.04
N TYR A 371 -33.22 18.03 -26.08
CA TYR A 371 -32.38 16.86 -26.29
C TYR A 371 -31.37 16.66 -25.14
N THR A 372 -30.71 17.74 -24.72
CA THR A 372 -29.74 17.69 -23.63
C THR A 372 -30.40 17.21 -22.33
N GLN A 373 -31.58 17.74 -22.01
CA GLN A 373 -32.36 17.31 -20.84
C GLN A 373 -32.77 15.84 -20.94
N GLN A 374 -33.17 15.34 -22.11
CA GLN A 374 -33.50 13.93 -22.30
C GLN A 374 -32.30 13.01 -22.04
N ILE A 375 -31.12 13.36 -22.57
CA ILE A 375 -29.89 12.57 -22.39
C ILE A 375 -29.43 12.56 -20.93
N LEU A 376 -29.39 13.74 -20.29
CA LEU A 376 -29.01 13.83 -18.88
C LEU A 376 -30.02 13.11 -17.97
N SER A 377 -31.33 13.26 -18.23
CA SER A 377 -32.37 12.52 -17.51
C SER A 377 -32.26 11.01 -17.71
N ALA A 378 -31.90 10.55 -18.91
CA ALA A 378 -31.64 9.14 -19.17
C ALA A 378 -30.46 8.62 -18.34
N ILE A 379 -29.36 9.37 -18.29
CA ILE A 379 -28.19 9.05 -17.46
C ILE A 379 -28.58 8.92 -15.98
N THR A 380 -29.29 9.90 -15.43
CA THR A 380 -29.75 9.84 -14.03
C THR A 380 -30.68 8.65 -13.78
N ARG A 381 -31.59 8.36 -14.70
CA ARG A 381 -32.52 7.22 -14.58
C ARG A 381 -31.81 5.87 -14.62
N ILE A 382 -30.76 5.74 -15.41
CA ILE A 382 -29.95 4.51 -15.52
C ILE A 382 -29.05 4.34 -14.27
N GLY A 383 -28.88 5.39 -13.46
CA GLY A 383 -28.07 5.37 -12.25
C GLY A 383 -26.64 5.83 -12.48
N GLY A 384 -26.42 6.73 -13.44
CA GLY A 384 -25.15 7.43 -13.61
C GLY A 384 -24.83 8.35 -12.44
N ILE A 385 -23.57 8.77 -12.36
CA ILE A 385 -23.08 9.70 -11.34
C ILE A 385 -23.87 11.02 -11.44
N SER A 386 -24.33 11.56 -10.31
CA SER A 386 -25.11 12.81 -10.26
C SER A 386 -24.26 14.06 -10.41
#